data_AF-A0A151L0Q1-F1
#
_entry.id   AF-A0A151L0Q1-F1
#
_cell.length_a   1.000
_cell.length_b   1.000
_cell.length_c   1.000
_cell.angle_alpha   90.00
_cell.angle_beta   90.00
_cell.angle_gamma   90.00
#
_symmetry.space_group_name_H-M   'P 1'
#
loop_
_entity.id
_entity.type
_entity.pdbx_description
1 polymer ?
#
loop_
_entity_poly.entity_id
_entity_poly.type
_entity_poly.pdbx_seq_one_letter_code
_entity_poly.pdbx_strand_id
1 'polypeptide(L)'
;MRKIIAFLMLATCAVFIVAGAVNQGFSGFTLALPFVAVFLYLLRHFSFKARVITLCGIVLMMLPFAWQHEENTIIYPWIGDEFTASCGWEAITYGKEFTGYQYATLVFDGAEVDEKHLLSRRAIPCEATWTLKRVLIRHPDLTTQYYPVFSIDGFEATMSGRELDTAFQAGRLTHAYIRHSYELQSKWTQNLSQLMMWPSVPISLLTRIQRLFY
;
A
#
# COMPACT_ATOMS: atom_id res chain seq x y z
N MET A 1 26.15 -24.17 14.71
CA MET A 1 26.19 -23.03 13.76
C MET A 1 25.30 -23.24 12.52
N ARG A 2 25.50 -24.26 11.66
CA ARG A 2 24.69 -24.47 10.44
C ARG A 2 23.16 -24.42 10.62
N LYS A 3 22.61 -25.02 11.69
CA LYS A 3 21.16 -24.99 11.98
C LYS A 3 20.66 -23.57 12.32
N ILE A 4 21.42 -22.81 13.12
CA ILE A 4 21.07 -21.43 13.50
C ILE A 4 21.04 -20.54 12.26
N ILE A 5 22.03 -20.68 11.39
CA ILE A 5 22.09 -19.94 10.12
C ILE A 5 20.90 -20.31 9.22
N ALA A 6 20.53 -21.59 9.13
CA ALA A 6 19.34 -22.03 8.39
C ALA A 6 18.04 -21.43 8.93
N PHE A 7 17.87 -21.34 10.25
CA PHE A 7 16.72 -20.67 10.87
C PHE A 7 16.68 -19.17 10.57
N LEU A 8 17.82 -18.48 10.67
CA LEU A 8 17.92 -17.06 10.34
C LEU A 8 17.55 -16.81 8.87
N MET A 9 17.99 -17.65 7.94
CA MET A 9 17.62 -17.52 6.53
C MET A 9 16.14 -17.77 6.27
N LEU A 10 15.55 -18.77 6.92
CA LEU A 10 14.12 -19.01 6.82
C LEU A 10 13.33 -17.81 7.34
N ALA A 11 13.77 -17.20 8.46
CA ALA A 11 13.17 -15.98 8.98
C ALA A 11 13.31 -14.80 8.01
N THR A 12 14.50 -14.58 7.43
CA THR A 12 14.69 -13.55 6.41
C THR A 12 13.80 -13.79 5.20
N CYS A 13 13.74 -15.02 4.68
CA CYS A 13 12.87 -15.31 3.55
C CYS A 13 11.40 -15.07 3.91
N ALA A 14 10.96 -15.47 5.11
CA ALA A 14 9.59 -15.22 5.56
C ALA A 14 9.27 -13.72 5.62
N VAL A 15 10.18 -12.88 6.14
CA VAL A 15 10.01 -11.41 6.15
C VAL A 15 9.86 -10.86 4.74
N PHE A 16 10.71 -11.30 3.80
CA PHE A 16 10.69 -10.83 2.41
C PHE A 16 9.45 -11.33 1.65
N ILE A 17 8.97 -12.55 1.94
CA ILE A 17 7.72 -13.09 1.40
C ILE A 17 6.52 -12.29 1.90
N VAL A 18 6.45 -11.98 3.20
CA VAL A 18 5.39 -11.16 3.78
C VAL A 18 5.43 -9.73 3.25
N ALA A 19 6.62 -9.15 3.10
CA ALA A 19 6.81 -7.84 2.47
C ALA A 19 6.29 -7.82 1.01
N GLY A 20 6.50 -8.90 0.26
CA GLY A 20 5.88 -9.10 -1.06
C GLY A 20 4.36 -9.13 -1.02
N ALA A 21 3.77 -9.82 -0.05
CA ALA A 21 2.31 -9.85 0.12
C ALA A 21 1.73 -8.48 0.51
N VAL A 22 2.49 -7.66 1.24
CA VAL A 22 2.10 -6.29 1.62
C VAL A 22 2.21 -5.33 0.44
N ASN A 23 3.20 -5.54 -0.44
CA ASN A 23 3.41 -4.76 -1.66
C ASN A 23 2.69 -5.42 -2.84
N GLN A 24 1.40 -5.15 -3.00
CA GLN A 24 0.56 -5.77 -4.03
C GLN A 24 0.84 -5.31 -5.48
N GLY A 25 1.96 -4.62 -5.72
CA GLY A 25 2.44 -4.37 -7.08
C GLY A 25 2.94 -5.64 -7.75
N PHE A 26 2.87 -5.69 -9.08
CA PHE A 26 3.52 -6.76 -9.86
C PHE A 26 5.00 -6.92 -9.48
N SER A 27 5.68 -5.80 -9.22
CA SER A 27 7.05 -5.77 -8.74
C SER A 27 7.23 -6.41 -7.36
N GLY A 28 6.34 -6.13 -6.40
CA GLY A 28 6.41 -6.67 -5.05
C GLY A 28 6.28 -8.19 -5.01
N PHE A 29 5.31 -8.74 -5.73
CA PHE A 29 5.14 -10.20 -5.87
C PHE A 29 6.32 -10.85 -6.61
N THR A 30 6.75 -10.26 -7.72
CA THR A 30 7.83 -10.83 -8.54
C THR A 30 9.15 -10.86 -7.78
N LEU A 31 9.45 -9.82 -7.00
CA LEU A 31 10.69 -9.72 -6.21
C LEU A 31 10.70 -10.62 -4.97
N ALA A 32 9.54 -11.12 -4.53
CA ALA A 32 9.46 -12.12 -3.46
C ALA A 32 9.76 -13.56 -3.95
N LEU A 33 9.61 -13.86 -5.24
CA LEU A 33 9.78 -15.22 -5.78
C LEU A 33 11.15 -15.87 -5.48
N PRO A 34 12.29 -15.16 -5.58
CA PRO A 34 13.58 -15.73 -5.19
C PRO A 34 13.63 -16.19 -3.72
N PHE A 35 12.96 -15.45 -2.82
CA PHE A 35 12.87 -15.81 -1.40
C PHE A 35 11.95 -17.00 -1.18
N VAL A 36 10.85 -17.10 -1.93
CA VAL A 36 10.00 -18.31 -1.92
C VAL A 36 10.81 -19.53 -2.34
N ALA A 37 11.58 -19.43 -3.44
CA ALA A 37 12.38 -20.54 -3.94
C ALA A 37 13.44 -20.99 -2.91
N VAL A 38 14.18 -20.04 -2.32
CA VAL A 38 15.17 -20.34 -1.28
C VAL A 38 14.52 -20.88 -0.01
N PHE A 39 13.38 -20.32 0.40
CA PHE A 39 12.62 -20.79 1.55
C PHE A 39 12.20 -22.26 1.40
N LEU A 40 11.61 -22.62 0.26
CA LEU A 40 11.20 -23.99 -0.04
C LEU A 40 12.39 -24.94 -0.14
N TYR A 41 13.52 -24.49 -0.69
CA TYR A 41 14.75 -25.27 -0.74
C TYR A 41 15.28 -25.58 0.67
N LEU A 42 15.36 -24.57 1.53
CA LEU A 42 15.86 -24.72 2.91
C LEU A 42 14.97 -25.61 3.77
N LEU A 43 13.65 -25.56 3.56
CA LEU A 43 12.70 -26.43 4.26
C LEU A 43 12.98 -27.92 4.05
N ARG A 44 13.64 -28.33 2.95
CA ARG A 44 13.99 -29.74 2.70
C ARG A 44 14.89 -30.35 3.78
N HIS A 45 15.62 -29.54 4.53
CA HIS A 45 16.49 -30.02 5.61
C HIS A 45 15.75 -30.29 6.93
N PHE A 46 14.46 -29.96 7.00
CA PHE A 46 13.62 -30.15 8.19
C PHE A 46 12.72 -31.38 8.07
N SER A 47 12.19 -31.85 9.21
CA SER A 47 11.23 -32.96 9.24
C SER A 47 9.93 -32.59 8.53
N PHE A 48 9.18 -33.58 8.03
CA PHE A 48 7.90 -33.35 7.36
C PHE A 48 6.94 -32.51 8.22
N LYS A 49 6.82 -32.85 9.52
CA LYS A 49 5.98 -32.09 10.47
C LYS A 49 6.41 -30.62 10.55
N ALA A 50 7.70 -30.35 10.67
CA ALA A 50 8.20 -28.98 10.73
C ALA A 50 7.94 -28.21 9.43
N ARG A 51 8.10 -28.84 8.26
CA ARG A 51 7.80 -28.21 6.96
C ARG A 51 6.34 -27.77 6.86
N VAL A 52 5.41 -28.67 7.20
CA VAL A 52 3.97 -28.38 7.15
C VAL A 52 3.61 -27.24 8.09
N ILE A 53 4.08 -27.29 9.35
CA ILE A 53 3.80 -26.25 10.34
C ILE A 53 4.31 -24.89 9.87
N THR A 54 5.56 -24.81 9.37
CA THR A 54 6.12 -23.54 8.93
C THR A 54 5.40 -22.99 7.69
N LEU A 55 5.04 -23.84 6.72
CA LEU A 55 4.28 -23.43 5.54
C LEU A 55 2.90 -22.91 5.92
N CYS A 56 2.15 -23.65 6.74
CA CYS A 56 0.85 -23.21 7.24
C CYS A 56 0.96 -21.90 8.01
N GLY A 57 1.98 -21.75 8.85
CA GLY A 57 2.23 -20.51 9.60
C GLY A 57 2.44 -19.30 8.69
N ILE A 58 3.24 -19.44 7.63
CA ILE A 58 3.45 -18.34 6.67
C ILE A 58 2.20 -18.03 5.87
N VAL A 59 1.46 -19.05 5.40
CA VAL A 59 0.21 -18.84 4.66
C VAL A 59 -0.83 -18.14 5.54
N LEU A 60 -0.99 -18.57 6.79
CA LEU A 60 -1.88 -17.92 7.76
C LEU A 60 -1.44 -16.49 8.07
N MET A 61 -0.13 -16.22 8.09
CA MET A 61 0.39 -14.87 8.29
C MET A 61 0.14 -13.98 7.06
N MET A 62 0.24 -14.51 5.84
CA MET A 62 0.03 -13.74 4.60
C MET A 62 -1.44 -13.47 4.27
N LEU A 63 -2.33 -14.41 4.60
CA LEU A 63 -3.76 -14.35 4.29
C LEU A 63 -4.39 -12.99 4.63
N PRO A 64 -4.18 -12.43 5.84
CA PRO A 64 -4.75 -11.13 6.19
C PRO A 64 -4.19 -9.93 5.41
N PHE A 65 -2.96 -10.02 4.87
CA PHE A 65 -2.37 -8.98 4.02
C PHE A 65 -2.88 -9.07 2.57
N ALA A 66 -3.23 -10.28 2.13
CA ALA A 66 -3.82 -10.51 0.81
C ALA A 66 -5.35 -10.25 0.79
N TRP A 67 -6.03 -10.49 1.91
CA TRP A 67 -7.49 -10.41 2.02
C TRP A 67 -7.95 -9.03 2.50
N GLN A 68 -8.72 -8.31 1.67
CA GLN A 68 -9.38 -7.02 2.01
C GLN A 68 -8.44 -5.98 2.65
N HIS A 69 -7.20 -5.88 2.14
CA HIS A 69 -6.19 -4.90 2.57
C HIS A 69 -6.78 -3.50 2.78
N GLU A 70 -7.60 -3.03 1.84
CA GLU A 70 -8.14 -1.68 1.81
C GLU A 70 -9.07 -1.36 2.99
N GLU A 71 -9.69 -2.38 3.59
CA GLU A 71 -10.65 -2.24 4.68
C GLU A 71 -10.07 -2.71 6.03
N ASN A 72 -8.90 -3.36 6.00
CA ASN A 72 -8.31 -3.99 7.18
C ASN A 72 -7.48 -2.99 8.01
N THR A 73 -8.16 -2.21 8.85
CA THR A 73 -7.58 -1.23 9.80
C THR A 73 -6.57 -1.82 10.77
N ILE A 74 -6.66 -3.11 11.10
CA ILE A 74 -5.75 -3.77 12.05
C ILE A 74 -4.35 -3.91 11.43
N ILE A 75 -4.29 -4.11 10.12
CA ILE A 75 -3.06 -4.44 9.38
C ILE A 75 -2.55 -3.25 8.57
N TYR A 76 -3.48 -2.46 8.05
CA TYR A 76 -3.26 -1.21 7.33
C TYR A 76 -3.96 -0.08 8.09
N PRO A 77 -3.56 0.22 9.33
CA PRO A 77 -4.12 1.35 10.05
C PRO A 77 -3.81 2.61 9.24
N TRP A 78 -4.87 3.25 8.77
CA TRP A 78 -4.76 4.61 8.28
C TRP A 78 -4.81 5.58 9.46
N ILE A 79 -4.08 6.67 9.31
CA ILE A 79 -3.94 7.68 10.34
C ILE A 79 -4.62 8.94 9.83
N GLY A 80 -5.35 9.61 10.72
CA GLY A 80 -6.02 10.86 10.44
C GLY A 80 -7.48 10.65 10.13
N ASP A 81 -8.32 10.90 11.13
CA ASP A 81 -9.74 11.13 10.95
C ASP A 81 -9.94 12.65 10.90
N GLU A 82 -10.91 13.11 10.10
CA GLU A 82 -11.33 14.51 10.03
C GLU A 82 -10.30 15.49 9.43
N PHE A 83 -10.34 15.63 8.11
CA PHE A 83 -9.63 16.67 7.36
C PHE A 83 -10.54 17.88 7.17
N THR A 84 -9.98 19.07 7.29
CA THR A 84 -10.70 20.33 7.03
C THR A 84 -10.29 20.87 5.67
N ALA A 85 -11.26 20.98 4.77
CA ALA A 85 -11.07 21.51 3.42
C ALA A 85 -11.50 22.99 3.33
N SER A 86 -10.72 23.77 2.61
CA SER A 86 -11.10 25.12 2.15
C SER A 86 -12.24 25.06 1.12
N CYS A 87 -12.81 26.20 0.72
CA CYS A 87 -13.78 26.28 -0.36
C CYS A 87 -13.17 25.95 -1.74
N GLY A 88 -14.02 25.64 -2.72
CA GLY A 88 -13.61 25.51 -4.13
C GLY A 88 -13.21 24.10 -4.54
N TRP A 89 -13.71 23.07 -3.84
CA TRP A 89 -13.53 21.69 -4.25
C TRP A 89 -14.71 21.20 -5.10
N GLU A 90 -14.41 20.35 -6.07
CA GLU A 90 -15.39 19.65 -6.88
C GLU A 90 -15.13 18.15 -6.80
N ALA A 91 -16.21 17.36 -6.70
CA ALA A 91 -16.21 15.93 -6.88
C ALA A 91 -16.63 15.62 -8.31
N ILE A 92 -15.74 14.95 -9.06
CA ILE A 92 -15.92 14.64 -10.47
C ILE A 92 -16.02 13.13 -10.64
N THR A 93 -17.11 12.66 -11.26
CA THR A 93 -17.25 11.24 -11.58
C THR A 93 -16.92 11.01 -13.04
N TYR A 94 -16.01 10.10 -13.29
CA TYR A 94 -15.69 9.59 -14.62
C TYR A 94 -16.25 8.17 -14.81
N GLY A 95 -16.33 7.72 -16.06
CA GLY A 95 -16.59 6.32 -16.37
C GLY A 95 -15.53 5.39 -15.80
N LYS A 96 -15.93 4.21 -15.28
CA LYS A 96 -15.02 3.23 -14.67
C LYS A 96 -13.96 2.74 -15.65
N GLU A 97 -14.33 2.67 -16.92
CA GLU A 97 -13.47 2.33 -18.06
C GLU A 97 -12.30 3.30 -18.25
N PHE A 98 -12.44 4.55 -17.80
CA PHE A 98 -11.41 5.57 -17.91
C PHE A 98 -10.46 5.57 -16.70
N THR A 99 -11.00 5.55 -15.48
CA THR A 99 -10.21 5.69 -14.24
C THR A 99 -9.77 4.36 -13.63
N GLY A 100 -10.46 3.27 -13.98
CA GLY A 100 -10.30 1.97 -13.34
C GLY A 100 -10.83 1.92 -11.89
N TYR A 101 -11.61 2.90 -11.44
CA TYR A 101 -12.26 2.92 -10.13
C TYR A 101 -13.66 3.55 -10.17
N GLN A 102 -14.46 3.37 -9.12
CA GLN A 102 -15.86 3.82 -9.04
C GLN A 102 -16.10 5.06 -8.17
N TYR A 103 -15.04 5.62 -7.59
CA TYR A 103 -15.12 6.81 -6.73
C TYR A 103 -15.11 8.10 -7.55
N ALA A 104 -15.75 9.15 -7.01
CA ALA A 104 -15.56 10.49 -7.55
C ALA A 104 -14.13 10.96 -7.29
N THR A 105 -13.51 11.63 -8.24
CA THR A 105 -12.21 12.28 -8.13
C THR A 105 -12.39 13.68 -7.56
N LEU A 106 -11.67 14.01 -6.49
CA LEU A 106 -11.62 15.32 -5.88
C LEU A 106 -10.65 16.19 -6.64
N VAL A 107 -11.14 17.31 -7.17
CA VAL A 107 -10.32 18.32 -7.82
C VAL A 107 -10.59 19.69 -7.21
N PHE A 108 -9.59 20.55 -7.25
CA PHE A 108 -9.74 21.94 -6.85
C PHE A 108 -10.16 22.79 -8.05
N ASP A 109 -10.91 23.85 -7.81
CA ASP A 109 -11.38 24.79 -8.82
C ASP A 109 -10.23 25.26 -9.73
N GLY A 110 -10.47 25.18 -11.04
CA GLY A 110 -9.48 25.44 -12.09
C GLY A 110 -8.52 24.29 -12.42
N ALA A 111 -8.68 23.09 -11.85
CA ALA A 111 -7.95 21.92 -12.32
C ALA A 111 -8.39 21.53 -13.75
N GLU A 112 -7.45 20.99 -14.54
CA GLU A 112 -7.79 20.44 -15.85
C GLU A 112 -8.65 19.19 -15.68
N VAL A 113 -9.83 19.20 -16.32
CA VAL A 113 -10.81 18.11 -16.28
C VAL A 113 -10.97 17.54 -17.68
N ASP A 114 -10.97 16.21 -17.80
CA ASP A 114 -11.29 15.55 -19.06
C ASP A 114 -12.81 15.54 -19.27
N GLU A 115 -13.32 16.61 -19.88
CA GLU A 115 -14.74 16.79 -20.21
C GLU A 115 -15.30 15.67 -21.10
N LYS A 116 -14.46 14.94 -21.84
CA LYS A 116 -14.93 13.87 -22.74
C LYS A 116 -15.38 12.63 -21.97
N HIS A 117 -14.76 12.34 -20.83
CA HIS A 117 -15.06 11.16 -20.02
C HIS A 117 -15.85 11.49 -18.75
N LEU A 118 -16.20 12.76 -18.58
CA LEU A 118 -16.97 13.28 -17.46
C LEU A 118 -18.40 12.73 -17.48
N LEU A 119 -18.81 12.09 -16.39
CA LEU A 119 -20.20 11.66 -16.18
C LEU A 119 -20.97 12.66 -15.32
N SER A 120 -20.34 13.18 -14.26
CA SER A 120 -20.98 14.16 -13.38
C SER A 120 -19.95 15.00 -12.62
N ARG A 121 -20.38 16.19 -12.22
CA ARG A 121 -19.62 17.11 -11.38
C ARG A 121 -20.52 17.63 -10.27
N ARG A 122 -19.98 17.74 -9.06
CA ARG A 122 -20.67 18.26 -7.89
C ARG A 122 -19.74 19.16 -7.10
N ALA A 123 -20.16 20.39 -6.83
CA ALA A 123 -19.45 21.27 -5.90
C ALA A 123 -19.51 20.69 -4.47
N ILE A 124 -18.39 20.76 -3.76
CA ILE A 124 -18.30 20.36 -2.37
C ILE A 124 -18.53 21.60 -1.49
N PRO A 125 -19.39 21.51 -0.46
CA PRO A 125 -19.60 22.60 0.46
C PRO A 125 -18.30 23.09 1.10
N CYS A 126 -18.21 24.40 1.31
CA CYS A 126 -17.15 24.99 2.11
C CYS A 126 -17.14 24.39 3.53
N GLU A 127 -15.95 24.26 4.11
CA GLU A 127 -15.77 23.77 5.48
C GLU A 127 -16.35 22.36 5.72
N ALA A 128 -16.60 21.60 4.65
CA ALA A 128 -16.99 20.21 4.76
C ALA A 128 -15.89 19.43 5.49
N THR A 129 -16.28 18.66 6.49
CA THR A 129 -15.38 17.75 7.19
C THR A 129 -15.25 16.48 6.38
N TRP A 130 -14.02 16.14 5.99
CA TRP A 130 -13.75 14.96 5.20
C TRP A 130 -13.24 13.85 6.11
N THR A 131 -13.94 12.73 6.15
CA THR A 131 -13.53 11.59 6.98
C THR A 131 -12.77 10.59 6.12
N LEU A 132 -11.50 10.29 6.44
CA LEU A 132 -10.77 9.25 5.73
C LEU A 132 -11.39 7.88 6.04
N LYS A 133 -11.86 7.19 5.00
CA LYS A 133 -12.45 5.85 5.11
C LYS A 133 -11.47 4.74 4.81
N ARG A 134 -10.51 4.98 3.90
CA ARG A 134 -9.45 4.04 3.52
C ARG A 134 -8.38 4.72 2.68
N VAL A 135 -7.26 4.04 2.50
CA VAL A 135 -6.17 4.46 1.62
C VAL A 135 -5.87 3.32 0.65
N LEU A 136 -6.20 3.51 -0.63
CA LEU A 136 -5.86 2.54 -1.67
C LEU A 136 -4.39 2.73 -2.03
N ILE A 137 -3.61 1.65 -2.01
CA ILE A 137 -2.22 1.70 -2.46
C ILE A 137 -2.16 1.12 -3.87
N ARG A 138 -1.61 1.89 -4.81
CA ARG A 138 -1.28 1.42 -6.15
C ARG A 138 0.23 1.44 -6.35
N HIS A 139 0.74 0.46 -7.09
CA HIS A 139 2.16 0.36 -7.39
C HIS A 139 2.45 0.34 -8.89
N PRO A 140 2.21 1.46 -9.61
CA PRO A 140 2.61 1.55 -11.02
C PRO A 140 4.14 1.65 -11.12
N ASP A 141 4.74 0.78 -11.93
CA ASP A 141 6.14 0.87 -12.37
C ASP A 141 7.16 1.19 -11.25
N LEU A 142 7.13 0.40 -10.16
CA LEU A 142 8.03 0.50 -8.98
C LEU A 142 7.82 1.72 -8.06
N THR A 143 6.82 2.56 -8.35
CA THR A 143 6.44 3.66 -7.44
C THR A 143 5.31 3.23 -6.50
N THR A 144 5.09 3.98 -5.42
CA THR A 144 3.94 3.79 -4.54
C THR A 144 3.07 5.03 -4.61
N GLN A 145 1.82 4.83 -4.97
CA GLN A 145 0.81 5.88 -5.02
C GLN A 145 -0.26 5.58 -3.98
N TYR A 146 -0.53 6.57 -3.12
CA TYR A 146 -1.59 6.52 -2.13
C TYR A 146 -2.81 7.24 -2.68
N TYR A 147 -3.97 6.61 -2.62
CA TYR A 147 -5.26 7.18 -3.02
C TYR A 147 -6.17 7.17 -1.80
N PRO A 148 -6.17 8.22 -0.96
CA PRO A 148 -7.14 8.32 0.11
C PRO A 148 -8.56 8.33 -0.46
N VAL A 149 -9.47 7.63 0.20
CA VAL A 149 -10.90 7.71 -0.04
C VAL A 149 -11.51 8.40 1.17
N PHE A 150 -12.07 9.57 0.94
CA PHE A 150 -12.77 10.37 1.93
C PHE A 150 -14.26 10.16 1.81
N SER A 151 -14.94 10.11 2.95
CA SER A 151 -16.38 10.31 3.04
C SER A 151 -16.66 11.79 3.29
N ILE A 152 -17.47 12.37 2.41
CA ILE A 152 -17.85 13.78 2.39
C ILE A 152 -19.36 13.81 2.22
N ASP A 153 -20.10 14.36 3.18
CA ASP A 153 -21.58 14.49 3.11
C ASP A 153 -22.32 13.22 2.61
N GLY A 154 -21.88 12.05 3.07
CA GLY A 154 -22.51 10.76 2.76
C GLY A 154 -22.11 10.11 1.43
N PHE A 155 -21.19 10.70 0.65
CA PHE A 155 -20.60 10.05 -0.54
C PHE A 155 -19.09 9.86 -0.38
N GLU A 156 -18.51 8.99 -1.21
CA GLU A 156 -17.07 8.70 -1.19
C GLU A 156 -16.36 9.31 -2.40
N ALA A 157 -15.22 9.94 -2.14
CA ALA A 157 -14.40 10.55 -3.17
C ALA A 157 -12.91 10.39 -2.88
N THR A 158 -12.09 10.41 -3.92
CA THR A 158 -10.64 10.14 -3.85
C THR A 158 -9.84 11.19 -4.60
N MET A 159 -8.57 11.34 -4.24
CA MET A 159 -7.59 12.05 -5.06
C MET A 159 -6.28 11.27 -5.05
N SER A 160 -5.39 11.55 -6.00
CA SER A 160 -4.04 10.98 -5.96
C SER A 160 -3.24 11.56 -4.80
N GLY A 161 -2.26 10.81 -4.30
CA GLY A 161 -1.37 11.27 -3.23
C GLY A 161 -0.60 12.54 -3.59
N ARG A 162 -0.28 12.72 -4.88
CA ARG A 162 0.34 13.94 -5.40
C ARG A 162 -0.58 15.15 -5.28
N GLU A 163 -1.86 15.00 -5.63
CA GLU A 163 -2.86 16.06 -5.49
C GLU A 163 -3.10 16.39 -4.02
N LEU A 164 -3.10 15.36 -3.16
CA LEU A 164 -3.20 15.53 -1.73
C LEU A 164 -2.01 16.33 -1.16
N ASP A 165 -0.78 15.97 -1.53
CA ASP A 165 0.43 16.70 -1.12
C ASP A 165 0.39 18.15 -1.60
N THR A 166 -0.09 18.37 -2.84
CA THR A 166 -0.27 19.72 -3.41
C THR A 166 -1.32 20.50 -2.62
N ALA A 167 -2.42 19.85 -2.21
CA ALA A 167 -3.48 20.47 -1.42
C ALA A 167 -3.01 20.87 -0.02
N PHE A 168 -2.19 20.03 0.63
CA PHE A 168 -1.56 20.37 1.92
C PHE A 168 -0.61 21.56 1.78
N GLN A 169 0.26 21.55 0.77
CA GLN A 169 1.20 22.65 0.53
C GLN A 169 0.50 23.99 0.25
N ALA A 170 -0.61 23.94 -0.49
CA ALA A 170 -1.43 25.11 -0.78
C ALA A 170 -2.34 25.55 0.39
N GLY A 171 -2.36 24.82 1.50
CA GLY A 171 -3.27 25.08 2.63
C GLY A 171 -4.75 24.85 2.30
N ARG A 172 -5.05 24.15 1.20
CA ARG A 172 -6.42 23.89 0.72
C ARG A 172 -7.09 22.75 1.46
N LEU A 173 -6.27 21.84 1.99
CA LEU A 173 -6.67 20.77 2.88
C LEU A 173 -5.74 20.83 4.08
N THR A 174 -6.28 20.64 5.28
CA THR A 174 -5.49 20.66 6.51
C THR A 174 -5.89 19.52 7.44
N HIS A 175 -4.92 19.07 8.23
CA HIS A 175 -5.10 18.09 9.27
C HIS A 175 -4.16 18.44 10.44
N ALA A 176 -4.51 18.04 11.66
CA ALA A 176 -3.75 18.39 12.86
C ALA A 176 -2.32 17.81 12.85
N TYR A 177 -2.16 16.59 12.31
CA TYR A 177 -0.91 15.82 12.41
C TYR A 177 -0.34 15.34 11.07
N ILE A 178 -1.07 15.53 9.98
CA ILE A 178 -0.73 14.95 8.66
C ILE A 178 -0.52 16.10 7.69
N ARG A 179 0.61 16.04 6.99
CA ARG A 179 1.06 17.02 6.01
C ARG A 179 1.40 16.37 4.67
N HIS A 180 1.51 15.04 4.62
CA HIS A 180 1.86 14.31 3.41
C HIS A 180 1.04 13.04 3.21
N SER A 181 0.89 12.63 1.94
CA SER A 181 0.14 11.45 1.51
C SER A 181 0.70 10.14 2.05
N TYR A 182 2.03 10.03 2.19
CA TYR A 182 2.64 8.85 2.78
C TYR A 182 2.34 8.74 4.28
N GLU A 183 2.00 9.82 4.99
CA GLU A 183 1.71 9.78 6.45
C GLU A 183 0.33 9.21 6.76
N LEU A 184 -0.51 8.98 5.75
CA LEU A 184 -1.83 8.39 5.89
C LEU A 184 -1.80 6.92 6.31
N GLN A 185 -0.63 6.26 6.29
CA GLN A 185 -0.47 4.87 6.73
C GLN A 185 0.54 4.75 7.85
N SER A 186 0.46 3.68 8.64
CA SER A 186 1.51 3.44 9.64
C SER A 186 2.90 3.26 9.04
N LYS A 187 3.91 3.74 9.76
CA LYS A 187 5.33 3.58 9.41
C LYS A 187 5.74 2.11 9.29
N TRP A 188 5.15 1.22 10.09
CA TRP A 188 5.43 -0.21 10.02
C TRP A 188 5.10 -0.78 8.63
N THR A 189 3.88 -0.52 8.16
CA THR A 189 3.39 -1.06 6.89
C THR A 189 4.12 -0.43 5.71
N GLN A 190 4.47 0.86 5.79
CA GLN A 190 5.32 1.53 4.82
C GLN A 190 6.73 0.91 4.73
N ASN A 191 7.38 0.68 5.87
CA ASN A 191 8.71 0.07 5.88
C ASN A 191 8.68 -1.35 5.29
N LEU A 192 7.63 -2.10 5.63
CA LEU A 192 7.42 -3.45 5.13
C LEU A 192 7.20 -3.49 3.62
N SER A 193 6.40 -2.56 3.06
CA SER A 193 6.19 -2.46 1.61
C SER A 193 7.45 -2.02 0.85
N GLN A 194 8.26 -1.15 1.46
CA GLN A 194 9.53 -0.67 0.89
C GLN A 194 10.61 -1.75 0.78
N LEU A 195 10.58 -2.81 1.61
CA LEU A 195 11.55 -3.91 1.51
C LEU A 195 11.59 -4.55 0.12
N MET A 196 10.47 -4.50 -0.62
CA MET A 196 10.38 -5.02 -1.99
C MET A 196 10.53 -3.96 -3.08
N MET A 197 10.53 -2.67 -2.75
CA MET A 197 10.58 -1.60 -3.76
C MET A 197 11.97 -1.45 -4.42
N TRP A 198 13.02 -1.89 -3.75
CA TRP A 198 14.39 -1.76 -4.24
C TRP A 198 14.95 -3.11 -4.65
N PRO A 199 14.91 -3.53 -5.94
CA PRO A 199 15.32 -4.87 -6.36
C PRO A 199 16.76 -5.23 -5.97
N SER A 200 17.65 -4.23 -5.84
CA SER A 200 19.05 -4.43 -5.46
C SER A 200 19.24 -4.90 -4.01
N VAL A 201 18.42 -4.46 -3.06
CA VAL A 201 18.58 -4.79 -1.63
C VAL A 201 18.22 -6.25 -1.34
N PRO A 202 17.05 -6.77 -1.74
CA PRO A 202 16.70 -8.18 -1.64
C PRO A 202 17.71 -9.08 -2.34
N ILE A 203 18.09 -8.75 -3.58
CA ILE A 203 19.04 -9.57 -4.36
C ILE A 203 20.43 -9.59 -3.71
N SER A 204 20.91 -8.44 -3.21
CA SER A 204 22.21 -8.34 -2.52
C SER A 204 22.20 -9.07 -1.18
N LEU A 205 21.09 -9.01 -0.43
CA LEU A 205 20.92 -9.79 0.79
C LEU A 205 20.93 -11.28 0.47
N LEU A 206 20.15 -11.71 -0.52
CA LEU A 206 20.02 -13.10 -0.93
C LEU A 206 21.38 -13.68 -1.34
N THR A 207 22.15 -12.95 -2.15
CA THR A 207 23.50 -13.37 -2.59
C THR A 207 24.51 -13.42 -1.44
N ARG A 208 24.50 -12.43 -0.52
CA ARG A 208 25.35 -12.48 0.68
C ARG A 208 25.00 -13.66 1.58
N ILE A 209 23.72 -13.96 1.72
CA ILE A 209 23.20 -15.07 2.52
C ILE A 209 23.62 -16.42 1.90
N GLN A 210 23.50 -16.58 0.58
CA GLN A 210 23.92 -17.80 -0.11
C GLN A 210 25.43 -18.09 0.05
N ARG A 211 26.27 -17.05 0.07
CA ARG A 211 27.72 -17.19 0.29
C ARG A 211 28.10 -17.73 1.67
N LEU A 212 27.21 -17.71 2.67
CA LEU A 212 27.48 -18.30 3.99
C LEU A 212 27.40 -19.85 3.98
N PHE A 213 27.00 -20.47 2.86
CA PHE A 213 26.81 -21.91 2.73
C PHE A 213 27.78 -22.60 1.76
N TYR A 214 28.55 -21.82 1.00
CA TYR A 214 29.68 -22.28 0.20
C TYR A 214 30.97 -22.06 0.99
#